data_AF-A0A936LVU5-F1
#
_entry.id   AF-A0A936LVU5-F1
#
_cell.length_a   1.000
_cell.length_b   1.000
_cell.length_c   1.000
_cell.angle_alpha   90.00
_cell.angle_beta   90.00
_cell.angle_gamma   90.00
#
_symmetry.space_group_name_H-M   'P 1'
#
loop_
_entity.id
_entity.type
_entity.pdbx_description
1 polymer ?
#
loop_
_entity_poly.entity_id
_entity_poly.type
_entity_poly.pdbx_seq_one_letter_code
_entity_poly.pdbx_strand_id
1 'polypeptide(L)'
;MSMVTATRQEMSFCPGCSHAAVLEHIGAALERAHLTPGQVCLVSDIGCIGIADKYFACHTFHGLHGRSLTYAEGIKRCRPELTVIVLIGDGGCGIGTAHLVHTARRGVGIKVFVCNNFNFGMTGGQHSPTTPMMGRTATTPGGAVDQPLDIAQLALASGAAFVARCGALDKNFGQYLDAALAAPGFALLDIWELCVAYYMPQNKLTPPALIELSQSLKMPFGVLRDARSTEPSDAGAPPDTAGVREARPTSAPTGATARPAPRASAAPDAALFAGWPARAEIGVAGSAGERIRSAVGVIGEILVAGGLHCAQLDDYPITVRKGHSISNLIVSRDPIRYTGLREPDLLIIQSDDGLRRWGALQSLPQDALVIAADELTLPPTPARVERLPLRPIATQVQRENVALALLARGVVACGWMTAEALRAAADVAIGGKFRDANLRAIDAGLQ
;
A
#
# COMPACT_ATOMS: atom_id res chain seq x y z
N MET A 1 22.14 -24.12 -9.10
CA MET A 1 21.26 -23.19 -9.83
C MET A 1 20.64 -22.28 -8.78
N SER A 2 20.66 -20.96 -8.98
CA SER A 2 20.07 -20.02 -8.02
C SER A 2 18.57 -20.27 -7.86
N MET A 3 18.06 -20.29 -6.63
CA MET A 3 16.63 -20.41 -6.37
C MET A 3 15.87 -19.17 -6.82
N VAL A 4 16.48 -17.99 -6.68
CA VAL A 4 15.91 -16.70 -7.10
C VAL A 4 16.45 -16.32 -8.48
N THR A 5 15.56 -16.00 -9.41
CA THR A 5 15.88 -15.77 -10.84
C THR A 5 15.98 -14.29 -11.21
N ALA A 6 15.64 -13.38 -10.30
CA ALA A 6 15.64 -11.95 -10.54
C ALA A 6 16.56 -11.22 -9.56
N THR A 7 17.21 -10.17 -10.04
CA THR A 7 17.91 -9.19 -9.21
C THR A 7 16.91 -8.29 -8.48
N ARG A 8 17.34 -7.60 -7.41
CA ARG A 8 16.52 -6.60 -6.71
C ARG A 8 15.96 -5.50 -7.64
N GLN A 9 16.67 -5.19 -8.73
CA GLN A 9 16.26 -4.15 -9.67
C GLN A 9 15.11 -4.60 -10.57
N GLU A 10 15.09 -5.88 -10.94
CA GLU A 10 14.05 -6.52 -11.76
C GLU A 10 12.80 -6.84 -10.96
N MET A 11 12.92 -6.94 -9.62
CA MET A 11 11.77 -7.13 -8.75
C MET A 11 10.86 -5.89 -8.70
N SER A 12 9.56 -6.13 -8.87
CA SER A 12 8.49 -5.11 -8.90
C SER A 12 8.08 -4.68 -7.48
N PHE A 13 9.07 -4.40 -6.63
CA PHE A 13 8.89 -3.87 -5.29
C PHE A 13 9.35 -2.41 -5.20
N CYS A 14 8.76 -1.69 -4.26
CA CYS A 14 9.09 -0.28 -4.03
C CYS A 14 10.57 -0.15 -3.62
N PRO A 15 11.31 0.88 -4.07
CA PRO A 15 12.68 1.12 -3.62
C PRO A 15 12.79 1.20 -2.09
N GLY A 16 13.60 0.32 -1.49
CA GLY A 16 13.79 0.22 -0.04
C GLY A 16 12.78 -0.68 0.69
N CYS A 17 11.85 -1.33 -0.03
CA CYS A 17 10.93 -2.30 0.54
C CYS A 17 11.66 -3.58 0.99
N SER A 18 11.29 -4.13 2.15
CA SER A 18 11.91 -5.35 2.71
C SER A 18 11.70 -6.61 1.88
N HIS A 19 10.63 -6.68 1.07
CA HIS A 19 10.26 -7.88 0.31
C HIS A 19 11.42 -8.43 -0.53
N ALA A 20 12.17 -7.58 -1.23
CA ALA A 20 13.29 -8.04 -2.06
C ALA A 20 14.36 -8.77 -1.23
N ALA A 21 14.68 -8.27 -0.04
CA ALA A 21 15.62 -8.92 0.88
C ALA A 21 15.01 -10.23 1.44
N VAL A 22 13.71 -10.24 1.74
CA VAL A 22 13.01 -11.46 2.18
C VAL A 22 13.11 -12.57 1.15
N LEU A 23 12.89 -12.27 -0.13
CA LEU A 23 12.98 -13.25 -1.21
C LEU A 23 14.40 -13.82 -1.36
N GLU A 24 15.42 -12.96 -1.30
CA GLU A 24 16.82 -13.40 -1.34
C GLU A 24 17.18 -14.33 -0.18
N HIS A 25 16.74 -13.99 1.04
CA HIS A 25 16.98 -14.82 2.21
C HIS A 25 16.24 -16.16 2.15
N ILE A 26 15.01 -16.18 1.63
CA ILE A 26 14.27 -17.43 1.37
C ILE A 26 15.01 -18.28 0.34
N GLY A 27 15.44 -17.70 -0.79
CA GLY A 27 16.22 -18.41 -1.80
C GLY A 27 17.50 -19.02 -1.25
N ALA A 28 18.27 -18.24 -0.49
CA ALA A 28 19.49 -18.71 0.16
C ALA A 28 19.20 -19.80 1.21
N ALA A 29 18.08 -19.74 1.94
CA ALA A 29 17.69 -20.77 2.89
C ALA A 29 17.34 -22.10 2.20
N LEU A 30 16.64 -22.03 1.07
CA LEU A 30 16.35 -23.22 0.25
C LEU A 30 17.63 -23.86 -0.30
N GLU A 31 18.60 -23.05 -0.71
CA GLU A 31 19.92 -23.52 -1.17
C GLU A 31 20.74 -24.16 -0.04
N ARG A 32 20.77 -23.54 1.16
CA ARG A 32 21.40 -24.12 2.35
C ARG A 32 20.73 -25.43 2.79
N ALA A 33 19.43 -25.57 2.58
CA ALA A 33 18.68 -26.79 2.83
C ALA A 33 18.87 -27.85 1.73
N HIS A 34 19.68 -27.58 0.70
CA HIS A 34 19.94 -28.47 -0.44
C HIS A 34 18.66 -28.91 -1.19
N LEU A 35 17.63 -28.05 -1.22
CA LEU A 35 16.39 -28.32 -1.93
C LEU A 35 16.52 -27.97 -3.41
N THR A 36 16.16 -28.90 -4.28
CA THR A 36 16.11 -28.68 -5.73
C THR A 36 14.79 -28.02 -6.16
N PRO A 37 14.76 -27.32 -7.30
CA PRO A 37 13.53 -26.78 -7.91
C PRO A 37 12.30 -27.69 -7.89
N GLY A 38 12.47 -28.98 -8.22
CA GLY A 38 11.38 -29.94 -8.28
C GLY A 38 10.87 -30.41 -6.91
N GLN A 39 11.56 -30.06 -5.82
CA GLN A 39 11.18 -30.43 -4.45
C GLN A 39 10.43 -29.31 -3.72
N VAL A 40 10.36 -28.11 -4.30
CA VAL A 40 9.77 -26.93 -3.65
C VAL A 40 8.52 -26.50 -4.41
N CYS A 41 7.46 -26.21 -3.66
CA CYS A 41 6.26 -25.55 -4.17
C CYS A 41 5.95 -24.30 -3.34
N LEU A 42 6.03 -23.13 -3.97
CA LEU A 42 5.61 -21.87 -3.36
C LEU A 42 4.14 -21.60 -3.67
N VAL A 43 3.37 -21.29 -2.63
CA VAL A 43 1.96 -20.91 -2.74
C VAL A 43 1.82 -19.47 -2.25
N SER A 44 1.64 -18.55 -3.18
CA SER A 44 1.55 -17.11 -2.90
C SER A 44 0.09 -16.69 -2.71
N ASP A 45 -0.14 -15.76 -1.79
CA ASP A 45 -1.44 -15.10 -1.59
C ASP A 45 -1.55 -13.82 -2.45
N ILE A 46 -2.68 -13.11 -2.40
CA ILE A 46 -2.80 -11.76 -2.98
C ILE A 46 -2.17 -10.74 -2.03
N GLY A 47 -1.32 -9.86 -2.57
CA GLY A 47 -0.66 -8.78 -1.84
C GLY A 47 0.71 -8.48 -2.43
N CYS A 48 1.45 -7.53 -1.85
CA CYS A 48 2.80 -7.20 -2.32
C CYS A 48 3.67 -8.47 -2.40
N ILE A 49 3.77 -9.24 -1.31
CA ILE A 49 4.46 -10.54 -1.29
C ILE A 49 3.90 -11.55 -2.29
N GLY A 50 2.65 -11.40 -2.71
CA GLY A 50 1.99 -12.27 -3.67
C GLY A 50 2.67 -12.35 -5.02
N ILE A 51 3.37 -11.29 -5.44
CA ILE A 51 4.07 -11.26 -6.73
C ILE A 51 5.45 -11.96 -6.68
N ALA A 52 5.81 -12.56 -5.54
CA ALA A 52 7.13 -13.11 -5.29
C ALA A 52 7.41 -14.41 -6.08
N ASP A 53 6.38 -15.19 -6.33
CA ASP A 53 6.46 -16.51 -6.95
C ASP A 53 7.16 -16.52 -8.32
N LYS A 54 6.87 -15.54 -9.18
CA LYS A 54 7.51 -15.42 -10.51
C LYS A 54 9.03 -15.20 -10.47
N TYR A 55 9.60 -14.92 -9.29
CA TYR A 55 11.03 -14.74 -9.09
C TYR A 55 11.74 -15.99 -8.59
N PHE A 56 11.06 -17.12 -8.45
CA PHE A 56 11.67 -18.39 -8.04
C PHE A 56 11.71 -19.42 -9.16
N ALA A 57 12.82 -20.14 -9.25
CA ALA A 57 13.00 -21.29 -10.14
C ALA A 57 12.47 -22.57 -9.48
N CYS A 58 11.18 -22.63 -9.12
CA CYS A 58 10.54 -23.84 -8.57
C CYS A 58 9.05 -23.92 -8.96
N HIS A 59 8.32 -24.92 -8.44
CA HIS A 59 6.87 -24.96 -8.66
C HIS A 59 6.19 -23.81 -7.92
N THR A 60 5.24 -23.15 -8.57
CA THR A 60 4.53 -22.03 -7.98
C THR A 60 3.03 -22.10 -8.22
N PHE A 61 2.25 -21.57 -7.28
CA PHE A 61 0.80 -21.42 -7.39
C PHE A 61 0.36 -20.09 -6.77
N HIS A 62 -0.18 -19.19 -7.60
CA HIS A 62 -0.75 -17.93 -7.15
C HIS A 62 -2.23 -18.09 -6.83
N GLY A 63 -2.58 -18.04 -5.55
CA GLY A 63 -3.95 -18.27 -5.07
C GLY A 63 -4.82 -17.02 -5.00
N LEU A 64 -6.04 -17.20 -4.51
CA LEU A 64 -6.94 -16.11 -4.12
C LEU A 64 -6.60 -15.54 -2.74
N HIS A 65 -7.09 -14.33 -2.48
CA HIS A 65 -6.79 -13.62 -1.26
C HIS A 65 -7.27 -14.37 0.00
N GLY A 66 -6.34 -14.67 0.92
CA GLY A 66 -6.58 -15.43 2.14
C GLY A 66 -6.87 -16.91 1.91
N ARG A 67 -6.56 -17.46 0.73
CA ARG A 67 -6.82 -18.87 0.38
C ARG A 67 -5.56 -19.68 0.13
N SER A 68 -4.39 -19.05 0.11
CA SER A 68 -3.07 -19.69 -0.09
C SER A 68 -2.88 -20.95 0.77
N LEU A 69 -3.22 -20.89 2.06
CA LEU A 69 -3.16 -22.04 2.99
C LEU A 69 -4.03 -23.22 2.58
N THR A 70 -5.20 -22.97 1.98
CA THR A 70 -6.11 -24.04 1.53
C THR A 70 -5.50 -24.80 0.36
N TYR A 71 -4.93 -24.08 -0.60
CA TYR A 71 -4.24 -24.69 -1.74
C TYR A 71 -2.98 -25.44 -1.29
N ALA A 72 -2.18 -24.83 -0.42
CA ALA A 72 -0.97 -25.44 0.13
C ALA A 72 -1.27 -26.75 0.88
N GLU A 73 -2.37 -26.80 1.65
CA GLU A 73 -2.80 -28.02 2.31
C GLU A 73 -3.19 -29.12 1.32
N GLY A 74 -3.95 -28.79 0.28
CA GLY A 74 -4.27 -29.75 -0.78
C GLY A 74 -3.01 -30.30 -1.45
N ILE A 75 -2.09 -29.42 -1.85
CA ILE A 75 -0.82 -29.79 -2.48
C ILE A 75 0.00 -30.70 -1.56
N LYS A 76 0.20 -30.30 -0.29
CA LYS A 76 1.00 -31.09 0.65
C LYS A 76 0.38 -32.45 0.96
N ARG A 77 -0.95 -32.57 0.97
CA ARG A 77 -1.64 -33.86 1.16
C ARG A 77 -1.51 -34.78 -0.06
N CYS A 78 -1.59 -34.24 -1.28
CA CYS A 78 -1.43 -35.01 -2.50
C CYS A 78 0.04 -35.36 -2.80
N ARG A 79 0.97 -34.50 -2.38
CA ARG A 79 2.41 -34.60 -2.65
C ARG A 79 3.19 -34.39 -1.33
N PRO A 80 3.16 -35.37 -0.41
CA PRO A 80 3.74 -35.25 0.93
C PRO A 80 5.26 -35.08 0.93
N GLU A 81 5.95 -35.46 -0.15
CA GLU A 81 7.40 -35.29 -0.29
C GLU A 81 7.84 -33.86 -0.66
N LEU A 82 6.93 -33.00 -1.15
CA LEU A 82 7.26 -31.62 -1.48
C LEU A 82 7.43 -30.75 -0.23
N THR A 83 8.41 -29.85 -0.27
CA THR A 83 8.49 -28.71 0.65
C THR A 83 7.53 -27.64 0.16
N VAL A 84 6.38 -27.52 0.82
CA VAL A 84 5.34 -26.54 0.48
C VAL A 84 5.47 -25.33 1.39
N ILE A 85 5.63 -24.16 0.77
CA ILE A 85 5.84 -22.89 1.46
C ILE A 85 4.74 -21.90 1.04
N VAL A 86 4.06 -21.32 2.02
CA VAL A 86 3.09 -20.25 1.82
C VAL A 86 3.76 -18.90 2.05
N LEU A 87 3.63 -18.00 1.08
CA LEU A 87 4.01 -16.60 1.21
C LEU A 87 2.74 -15.75 1.29
N ILE A 88 2.50 -15.14 2.45
CA ILE A 88 1.24 -14.43 2.74
C ILE A 88 1.53 -13.12 3.47
N GLY A 89 0.78 -12.06 3.16
CA GLY A 89 0.84 -10.81 3.93
C GLY A 89 -0.01 -10.87 5.19
N ASP A 90 0.20 -9.95 6.13
CA ASP A 90 -0.63 -9.81 7.33
C ASP A 90 -2.13 -9.61 7.02
N GLY A 91 -2.44 -8.89 5.93
CA GLY A 91 -3.82 -8.78 5.44
C GLY A 91 -4.43 -10.09 4.94
N GLY A 92 -3.62 -10.92 4.28
CA GLY A 92 -4.02 -12.27 3.87
C GLY A 92 -4.31 -13.15 5.08
N CYS A 93 -3.54 -13.02 6.16
CA CYS A 93 -3.84 -13.68 7.43
C CYS A 93 -5.14 -13.16 8.08
N GLY A 94 -5.52 -11.91 7.84
CA GLY A 94 -6.83 -11.36 8.22
C GLY A 94 -8.00 -12.12 7.60
N ILE A 95 -8.19 -11.96 6.28
CA ILE A 95 -9.26 -12.67 5.56
C ILE A 95 -9.10 -14.20 5.61
N GLY A 96 -7.86 -14.69 5.77
CA GLY A 96 -7.49 -16.09 5.84
C GLY A 96 -7.46 -16.69 7.25
N THR A 97 -7.90 -15.97 8.28
CA THR A 97 -7.73 -16.38 9.70
C THR A 97 -8.24 -17.78 9.97
N ALA A 98 -9.44 -18.14 9.49
CA ALA A 98 -9.98 -19.49 9.68
C ALA A 98 -9.11 -20.57 9.02
N HIS A 99 -8.58 -20.30 7.83
CA HIS A 99 -7.68 -21.23 7.15
C HIS A 99 -6.37 -21.39 7.91
N LEU A 100 -5.81 -20.31 8.46
CA LEU A 100 -4.61 -20.34 9.30
C LEU A 100 -4.81 -21.24 10.53
N VAL A 101 -5.85 -20.96 11.31
CA VAL A 101 -6.18 -21.71 12.53
C VAL A 101 -6.38 -23.18 12.22
N HIS A 102 -7.17 -23.51 11.20
CA HIS A 102 -7.50 -24.89 10.90
C HIS A 102 -6.35 -25.67 10.27
N THR A 103 -5.50 -25.03 9.48
CA THR A 103 -4.30 -25.67 8.90
C THR A 103 -3.27 -25.97 9.99
N ALA A 104 -3.05 -25.01 10.90
CA ALA A 104 -2.18 -25.20 12.07
C ALA A 104 -2.72 -26.33 12.97
N ARG A 105 -4.03 -26.34 13.26
CA ARG A 105 -4.67 -27.38 14.09
C ARG A 105 -4.58 -28.77 13.49
N ARG A 106 -4.57 -28.89 12.16
CA ARG A 106 -4.37 -30.16 11.46
C ARG A 106 -2.89 -30.58 11.39
N GLY A 107 -1.96 -29.70 11.77
CA GLY A 107 -0.52 -29.98 11.81
C GLY A 107 0.10 -30.30 10.45
N VAL A 108 -0.55 -29.93 9.34
CA VAL A 108 -0.06 -30.26 8.00
C VAL A 108 1.30 -29.62 7.78
N GLY A 109 2.25 -30.38 7.22
CA GLY A 109 3.66 -30.03 7.03
C GLY A 109 3.94 -28.88 6.07
N ILE A 110 3.35 -27.72 6.30
CA ILE A 110 3.44 -26.50 5.48
C ILE A 110 4.26 -25.46 6.24
N LYS A 111 5.08 -24.71 5.50
CA LYS A 111 5.87 -23.59 6.03
C LYS A 111 5.19 -22.29 5.66
N VAL A 112 4.81 -21.49 6.65
CA VAL A 112 4.06 -20.25 6.41
C VAL A 112 4.94 -19.08 6.79
N PHE A 113 5.32 -18.28 5.79
CA PHE A 113 6.11 -17.07 5.98
C PHE A 113 5.18 -15.87 5.82
N VAL A 114 4.87 -15.23 6.95
CA VAL A 114 3.99 -14.07 7.01
C VAL A 114 4.82 -12.81 6.86
N CYS A 115 4.62 -12.09 5.77
CA CYS A 115 5.29 -10.82 5.49
C CYS A 115 4.42 -9.68 6.04
N ASN A 116 4.67 -9.33 7.30
CA ASN A 116 3.84 -8.44 8.11
C ASN A 116 4.36 -7.01 8.05
N ASN A 117 3.66 -6.15 7.30
CA ASN A 117 4.06 -4.74 7.11
C ASN A 117 3.04 -3.73 7.66
N PHE A 118 2.08 -4.24 8.46
CA PHE A 118 1.07 -3.49 9.21
C PHE A 118 0.05 -2.71 8.37
N ASN A 119 -0.01 -2.95 7.06
CA ASN A 119 -0.99 -2.32 6.19
C ASN A 119 -1.26 -3.12 4.90
N PHE A 120 -2.31 -2.75 4.16
CA PHE A 120 -2.53 -3.34 2.84
C PHE A 120 -1.78 -2.56 1.78
N GLY A 121 -0.47 -2.84 1.65
CA GLY A 121 0.42 -2.10 0.75
C GLY A 121 -0.04 -2.05 -0.72
N MET A 122 -0.39 -3.20 -1.30
CA MET A 122 -0.78 -3.31 -2.72
C MET A 122 -2.03 -2.50 -3.07
N THR A 123 -2.96 -2.34 -2.13
CA THR A 123 -4.25 -1.67 -2.36
C THR A 123 -4.24 -0.19 -1.99
N GLY A 124 -3.10 0.37 -1.56
CA GLY A 124 -2.98 1.81 -1.25
C GLY A 124 -2.75 2.13 0.22
N GLY A 125 -2.45 1.13 1.05
CA GLY A 125 -2.01 1.31 2.43
C GLY A 125 -3.13 1.47 3.44
N GLN A 126 -4.21 0.71 3.27
CA GLN A 126 -5.31 0.60 4.23
C GLN A 126 -4.87 -0.11 5.52
N HIS A 127 -5.67 0.07 6.56
CA HIS A 127 -5.57 -0.67 7.83
C HIS A 127 -5.57 -2.19 7.63
N SER A 128 -4.67 -2.89 8.33
CA SER A 128 -4.59 -4.36 8.39
C SER A 128 -4.93 -4.87 9.79
N PRO A 129 -5.22 -6.18 9.96
CA PRO A 129 -5.49 -6.75 11.29
C PRO A 129 -4.31 -6.62 12.27
N THR A 130 -3.08 -6.42 11.78
CA THR A 130 -1.89 -6.27 12.62
C THR A 130 -1.51 -4.81 12.83
N THR A 131 -2.23 -3.84 12.24
CA THR A 131 -1.96 -2.42 12.45
C THR A 131 -1.97 -2.09 13.95
N PRO A 132 -0.83 -1.63 14.51
CA PRO A 132 -0.74 -1.21 15.90
C PRO A 132 -1.78 -0.14 16.25
N MET A 133 -2.25 -0.14 17.50
CA MET A 133 -3.07 0.96 18.02
C MET A 133 -2.41 2.32 17.77
N MET A 134 -3.23 3.32 17.44
CA MET A 134 -2.82 4.65 17.01
C MET A 134 -2.01 4.68 15.70
N GLY A 135 -1.76 3.53 15.06
CA GLY A 135 -1.15 3.42 13.75
C GLY A 135 -2.00 4.10 12.69
N ARG A 136 -1.42 5.07 11.99
CA ARG A 136 -2.06 5.85 10.93
C ARG A 136 -1.95 5.10 9.60
N THR A 137 -3.07 4.97 8.91
CA THR A 137 -3.16 4.37 7.57
C THR A 137 -4.08 5.21 6.68
N ALA A 138 -4.22 4.86 5.41
CA ALA A 138 -5.14 5.55 4.49
C ALA A 138 -6.61 5.55 4.98
N THR A 139 -7.03 4.50 5.68
CA THR A 139 -8.40 4.35 6.19
C THR A 139 -8.53 4.68 7.68
N THR A 140 -7.40 4.84 8.38
CA THR A 140 -7.35 5.26 9.80
C THR A 140 -6.47 6.51 9.97
N PRO A 141 -6.82 7.66 9.36
CA PRO A 141 -5.98 8.86 9.42
C PRO A 141 -5.83 9.44 10.84
N GLY A 142 -6.79 9.15 11.73
CA GLY A 142 -6.74 9.48 13.16
C GLY A 142 -5.96 8.48 14.03
N GLY A 143 -5.51 7.36 13.45
CA GLY A 143 -4.95 6.23 14.18
C GLY A 143 -5.94 5.06 14.29
N ALA A 144 -5.42 3.83 14.28
CA ALA A 144 -6.21 2.62 14.51
C ALA A 144 -6.68 2.53 15.96
N VAL A 145 -7.89 2.00 16.16
CA VAL A 145 -8.53 1.90 17.48
C VAL A 145 -8.57 0.47 18.02
N ASP A 146 -8.38 -0.52 17.15
CA ASP A 146 -8.44 -1.94 17.51
C ASP A 146 -7.08 -2.43 18.00
N GLN A 147 -7.11 -3.46 18.86
CA GLN A 147 -5.90 -4.18 19.26
C GLN A 147 -5.36 -4.97 18.07
N PRO A 148 -4.04 -4.94 17.79
CA PRO A 148 -3.46 -5.68 16.69
C PRO A 148 -3.52 -7.19 16.96
N LEU A 149 -3.85 -7.97 15.92
CA LEU A 149 -3.83 -9.42 15.95
C LEU A 149 -2.39 -9.94 16.06
N ASP A 150 -2.09 -10.71 17.11
CA ASP A 150 -0.85 -11.46 17.20
C ASP A 150 -0.94 -12.77 16.40
N ILE A 151 -0.47 -12.74 15.15
CA ILE A 151 -0.50 -13.90 14.24
C ILE A 151 0.34 -15.07 14.78
N ALA A 152 1.48 -14.77 15.42
CA ALA A 152 2.36 -15.80 15.95
C ALA A 152 1.71 -16.53 17.14
N GLN A 153 1.12 -15.78 18.07
CA GLN A 153 0.37 -16.35 19.19
C GLN A 153 -0.88 -17.09 18.73
N LEU A 154 -1.57 -16.60 17.69
CA LEU A 154 -2.70 -17.33 17.11
C LEU A 154 -2.27 -18.69 16.55
N ALA A 155 -1.14 -18.76 15.85
CA ALA A 155 -0.60 -20.02 15.34
C ALA A 155 -0.13 -20.95 16.47
N LEU A 156 0.51 -20.40 17.51
CA LEU A 156 0.94 -21.13 18.69
C LEU A 156 -0.26 -21.78 19.41
N ALA A 157 -1.29 -20.99 19.67
CA ALA A 157 -2.55 -21.44 20.28
C ALA A 157 -3.30 -22.44 19.41
N SER A 158 -3.11 -22.37 18.08
CA SER A 158 -3.70 -23.32 17.12
C SER A 158 -2.92 -24.63 16.99
N GLY A 159 -1.80 -24.80 17.72
CA GLY A 159 -1.06 -26.07 17.73
C GLY A 159 0.09 -26.15 16.72
N ALA A 160 0.59 -25.03 16.20
CA ALA A 160 1.78 -25.02 15.37
C ALA A 160 2.98 -25.68 16.08
N ALA A 161 3.75 -26.49 15.34
CA ALA A 161 4.92 -27.20 15.85
C ALA A 161 6.17 -26.29 15.91
N PHE A 162 6.21 -25.27 15.06
CA PHE A 162 7.21 -24.21 15.11
C PHE A 162 6.56 -22.85 14.94
N VAL A 163 6.93 -21.91 15.79
CA VAL A 163 6.53 -20.50 15.69
C VAL A 163 7.73 -19.63 16.03
N ALA A 164 8.05 -18.69 15.16
CA ALA A 164 9.03 -17.65 15.43
C ALA A 164 8.57 -16.31 14.87
N ARG A 165 9.16 -15.23 15.39
CA ARG A 165 8.98 -13.86 14.92
C ARG A 165 10.33 -13.18 14.76
N CYS A 166 10.54 -12.46 13.67
CA CYS A 166 11.76 -11.69 13.45
C CYS A 166 11.50 -10.46 12.57
N GLY A 167 12.43 -9.51 12.57
CA GLY A 167 12.44 -8.45 11.56
C GLY A 167 13.10 -8.92 10.26
N ALA A 168 12.64 -8.43 9.11
CA ALA A 168 13.24 -8.73 7.80
C ALA A 168 14.71 -8.23 7.66
N LEU A 169 15.16 -7.35 8.56
CA LEU A 169 16.53 -6.82 8.62
C LEU A 169 17.32 -7.40 9.82
N ASP A 170 16.81 -8.43 10.48
CA ASP A 170 17.49 -9.10 11.57
C ASP A 170 18.74 -9.83 11.03
N LYS A 171 19.87 -9.71 11.74
CA LYS A 171 21.13 -10.39 11.38
C LYS A 171 20.97 -11.92 11.39
N ASN A 172 20.06 -12.43 12.22
CA ASN A 172 19.77 -13.85 12.36
C ASN A 172 18.60 -14.31 11.49
N PHE A 173 18.06 -13.46 10.58
CA PHE A 173 16.90 -13.79 9.76
C PHE A 173 17.05 -15.12 9.00
N GLY A 174 18.24 -15.38 8.43
CA GLY A 174 18.54 -16.65 7.77
C GLY A 174 18.40 -17.88 8.68
N GLN A 175 18.77 -17.76 9.97
CA GLN A 175 18.67 -18.85 10.94
C GLN A 175 17.21 -19.17 11.28
N TYR A 176 16.34 -18.15 11.37
CA TYR A 176 14.91 -18.37 11.56
C TYR A 176 14.26 -19.10 10.39
N LEU A 177 14.67 -18.77 9.15
CA LEU A 177 14.22 -19.47 7.95
C LEU A 177 14.68 -20.93 7.95
N ASP A 178 15.96 -21.18 8.23
CA ASP A 178 16.52 -22.53 8.30
C ASP A 178 15.80 -23.37 9.36
N ALA A 179 15.52 -22.79 10.53
CA ALA A 179 14.77 -23.44 11.59
C ALA A 179 13.32 -23.75 11.17
N ALA A 180 12.63 -22.80 10.55
CA ALA A 180 11.25 -22.99 10.09
C ALA A 180 11.16 -24.08 9.01
N LEU A 181 12.08 -24.10 8.04
CA LEU A 181 12.16 -25.10 6.98
C LEU A 181 12.37 -26.51 7.55
N ALA A 182 13.25 -26.65 8.53
CA ALA A 182 13.59 -27.93 9.15
C ALA A 182 12.59 -28.38 10.25
N ALA A 183 11.65 -27.54 10.66
CA ALA A 183 10.64 -27.92 11.65
C ALA A 183 9.75 -29.08 11.17
N PRO A 184 9.29 -30.00 12.03
CA PRO A 184 8.25 -30.95 11.67
C PRO A 184 6.89 -30.24 11.58
N GLY A 185 5.96 -30.76 10.76
CA GLY A 185 4.59 -30.25 10.71
C GLY A 185 4.45 -28.78 10.30
N PHE A 186 3.37 -28.16 10.77
CA PHE A 186 3.03 -26.76 10.48
C PHE A 186 4.01 -25.83 11.20
N ALA A 187 4.66 -24.96 10.43
CA ALA A 187 5.60 -23.97 10.92
C ALA A 187 5.18 -22.57 10.47
N LEU A 188 5.22 -21.59 11.37
CA LEU A 188 4.96 -20.19 11.05
C LEU A 188 6.14 -19.30 11.43
N LEU A 189 6.55 -18.45 10.50
CA LEU A 189 7.49 -17.35 10.73
C LEU A 189 6.79 -16.01 10.46
N ASP A 190 6.59 -15.22 11.51
CA ASP A 190 6.06 -13.85 11.44
C ASP A 190 7.22 -12.87 11.17
N ILE A 191 7.35 -12.43 9.91
CA ILE A 191 8.44 -11.58 9.42
C ILE A 191 7.95 -10.14 9.38
N TRP A 192 8.42 -9.32 10.29
CA TRP A 192 8.06 -7.90 10.35
C TRP A 192 8.88 -7.09 9.34
N GLU A 193 8.18 -6.35 8.48
CA GLU A 193 8.71 -5.70 7.29
C GLU A 193 8.50 -4.18 7.27
N LEU A 194 9.23 -3.52 6.39
CA LEU A 194 9.16 -2.08 6.17
C LEU A 194 8.39 -1.74 4.88
N CYS A 195 7.16 -1.26 5.03
CA CYS A 195 6.38 -0.66 3.95
C CYS A 195 6.77 0.82 3.76
N VAL A 196 7.79 1.04 2.92
CA VAL A 196 8.36 2.36 2.59
C VAL A 196 7.38 3.30 1.87
N ALA A 197 6.37 2.75 1.20
CA ALA A 197 5.42 3.51 0.41
C ALA A 197 4.38 4.22 1.29
N TYR A 198 3.86 3.54 2.32
CA TYR A 198 2.65 3.97 3.03
C TYR A 198 2.83 3.96 4.54
N TYR A 199 3.15 2.81 5.16
CA TYR A 199 3.14 2.71 6.61
C TYR A 199 4.29 3.48 7.27
N MET A 200 5.51 3.39 6.74
CA MET A 200 6.66 4.10 7.32
C MET A 200 6.51 5.62 7.29
N PRO A 201 6.15 6.27 6.15
CA PRO A 201 6.02 7.73 6.12
C PRO A 201 4.96 8.27 7.08
N GLN A 202 3.87 7.52 7.30
CA GLN A 202 2.76 7.96 8.16
C GLN A 202 3.05 7.74 9.65
N ASN A 203 3.85 6.73 9.99
CA ASN A 203 4.12 6.33 11.38
C ASN A 203 5.56 6.58 11.83
N LYS A 204 6.40 7.18 10.97
CA LYS A 204 7.83 7.43 11.21
C LYS A 204 8.60 6.15 11.62
N LEU A 205 8.14 5.01 11.12
CA LEU A 205 8.73 3.71 11.44
C LEU A 205 10.11 3.60 10.79
N THR A 206 11.12 3.27 11.58
CA THR A 206 12.51 2.99 11.18
C THR A 206 12.88 1.57 11.62
N PRO A 207 13.99 0.97 11.12
CA PRO A 207 14.40 -0.35 11.58
C PRO A 207 14.58 -0.46 13.11
N PRO A 208 15.21 0.50 13.82
CA PRO A 208 15.25 0.48 15.29
C PRO A 208 13.85 0.60 15.92
N ALA A 209 13.00 1.50 15.41
CA ALA A 209 11.64 1.69 15.93
C ALA A 209 10.76 0.43 15.75
N LEU A 210 11.07 -0.44 14.77
CA LEU A 210 10.39 -1.73 14.61
C LEU A 210 10.65 -2.68 15.79
N ILE A 211 11.87 -2.65 16.35
CA ILE A 211 12.25 -3.44 17.52
C ILE A 211 11.56 -2.86 18.77
N GLU A 212 11.55 -1.54 18.93
CA GLU A 212 10.83 -0.88 20.02
C GLU A 212 9.33 -1.15 19.96
N LEU A 213 8.75 -1.14 18.75
CA LEU A 213 7.36 -1.48 18.53
C LEU A 213 7.05 -2.91 19.00
N SER A 214 7.90 -3.88 18.67
CA SER A 214 7.70 -5.28 19.08
C SER A 214 7.71 -5.44 20.60
N GLN A 215 8.57 -4.69 21.30
CA GLN A 215 8.60 -4.65 22.76
C GLN A 215 7.34 -3.98 23.33
N SER A 216 6.91 -2.84 22.78
CA SER A 216 5.73 -2.11 23.26
C SER A 216 4.43 -2.93 23.11
N LEU A 217 4.33 -3.71 22.03
CA LEU A 217 3.20 -4.61 21.77
C LEU A 217 3.27 -5.90 22.58
N LYS A 218 4.35 -6.13 23.34
CA LYS A 218 4.65 -7.40 24.04
C LYS A 218 4.70 -8.58 23.06
N MET A 219 5.22 -8.32 21.87
CA MET A 219 5.37 -9.23 20.74
C MET A 219 6.86 -9.38 20.38
N PRO A 220 7.75 -9.79 21.30
CA PRO A 220 9.18 -9.77 21.07
C PRO A 220 9.61 -10.69 19.92
N PHE A 221 10.73 -10.35 19.29
CA PHE A 221 11.38 -11.21 18.30
C PHE A 221 12.06 -12.40 18.99
N GLY A 222 12.04 -13.55 18.32
CA GLY A 222 12.57 -14.80 18.86
C GLY A 222 11.81 -16.03 18.37
N VAL A 223 12.32 -17.19 18.75
CA VAL A 223 11.60 -18.47 18.62
C VAL A 223 10.62 -18.59 19.79
N LEU A 224 9.33 -18.71 19.48
CA LEU A 224 8.25 -18.85 20.46
C LEU A 224 7.94 -20.34 20.75
N ARG A 225 8.14 -21.21 19.77
CA ARG A 225 8.07 -22.67 19.92
C ARG A 225 8.93 -23.36 18.86
N ASP A 226 9.63 -24.42 19.29
CA ASP A 226 10.28 -25.38 18.40
C ASP A 226 10.13 -26.80 18.95
N ALA A 227 9.23 -27.58 18.34
CA ALA A 227 8.94 -28.96 18.74
C ALA A 227 10.15 -29.93 18.59
N ARG A 228 11.24 -29.52 17.91
CA ARG A 228 12.48 -30.31 17.85
C ARG A 228 13.30 -30.22 19.13
N SER A 229 13.07 -29.17 19.93
CA SER A 229 13.78 -28.91 21.19
C SER A 229 13.02 -29.34 22.45
N THR A 230 11.77 -29.80 22.30
CA THR A 230 10.95 -30.27 23.42
C THR A 230 11.15 -31.78 23.62
N GLU A 231 11.54 -32.19 24.83
CA GLU A 231 11.51 -33.60 25.25
C GLU A 231 10.05 -34.14 25.14
N PRO A 232 9.84 -35.44 24.86
CA PRO A 232 8.50 -36.01 24.65
C PRO A 232 7.51 -35.80 25.81
N SER A 233 8.00 -35.50 27.02
CA SER A 233 7.19 -35.21 28.21
C SER A 233 6.56 -33.80 28.23
N ASP A 234 7.06 -32.88 27.39
CA ASP A 234 6.62 -31.48 27.35
C ASP A 234 5.61 -31.20 26.24
N ALA A 235 5.18 -32.24 25.51
CA ALA A 235 3.97 -32.22 24.69
C ALA A 235 2.74 -32.20 25.61
N GLY A 236 2.62 -31.14 26.40
CA GLY A 236 1.60 -30.96 27.40
C GLY A 236 0.21 -31.16 26.81
N ALA A 237 -0.62 -31.87 27.57
CA ALA A 237 -2.07 -31.83 27.43
C ALA A 237 -2.52 -30.37 27.20
N PRO A 238 -3.61 -30.14 26.42
CA PRO A 238 -4.16 -28.80 26.25
C PRO A 238 -4.30 -28.13 27.63
N PRO A 239 -3.91 -26.85 27.76
CA PRO A 239 -3.93 -26.19 29.06
C PRO A 239 -5.31 -26.33 29.68
N ASP A 240 -5.33 -26.75 30.95
CA ASP A 240 -6.54 -26.84 31.75
C ASP A 240 -7.31 -25.52 31.65
N THR A 241 -8.48 -25.57 31.03
CA THR A 241 -9.36 -24.41 30.82
C THR A 241 -10.04 -23.94 32.12
N ALA A 242 -9.70 -24.50 33.29
CA ALA A 242 -10.17 -24.05 34.60
C ALA A 242 -9.71 -22.62 34.99
N GLY A 243 -8.93 -21.94 34.14
CA GLY A 243 -8.50 -20.56 34.32
C GLY A 243 -8.95 -19.60 33.22
N VAL A 244 -10.12 -19.79 32.61
CA VAL A 244 -10.76 -18.68 31.88
C VAL A 244 -11.08 -17.61 32.92
N ARG A 245 -10.15 -16.64 33.08
CA ARG A 245 -10.40 -15.43 33.85
C ARG A 245 -11.75 -14.89 33.41
N GLU A 246 -12.67 -14.77 34.37
CA GLU A 246 -13.90 -14.01 34.18
C GLU A 246 -13.55 -12.72 33.45
N ALA A 247 -14.28 -12.47 32.36
CA ALA A 247 -14.16 -11.23 31.61
C ALA A 247 -14.29 -10.09 32.63
N ARG A 248 -13.17 -9.40 32.90
CA ARG A 248 -13.18 -8.21 33.73
C ARG A 248 -14.20 -7.28 33.08
N PRO A 249 -15.27 -6.85 33.77
CA PRO A 249 -16.23 -5.95 33.17
C PRO A 249 -15.44 -4.76 32.67
N THR A 250 -15.48 -4.55 31.35
CA THR A 250 -14.94 -3.34 30.74
C THR A 250 -15.71 -2.20 31.37
N SER A 251 -15.08 -1.50 32.31
CA SER A 251 -15.56 -0.19 32.72
C SER A 251 -15.72 0.59 31.43
N ALA A 252 -16.95 0.97 31.11
CA ALA A 252 -17.24 1.85 29.98
C ALA A 252 -16.22 2.99 30.01
N PRO A 253 -15.63 3.38 28.86
CA PRO A 253 -14.65 4.45 28.84
C PRO A 253 -15.30 5.72 29.39
N THR A 254 -15.04 6.03 30.67
CA THR A 254 -15.37 7.30 31.28
C THR A 254 -14.39 8.30 30.72
N GLY A 255 -14.78 8.89 29.59
CA GLY A 255 -13.90 9.66 28.73
C GLY A 255 -13.91 9.16 27.30
N ALA A 256 -15.07 8.79 26.75
CA ALA A 256 -15.29 8.99 25.33
C ALA A 256 -15.12 10.49 25.09
N THR A 257 -13.90 10.90 24.72
CA THR A 257 -13.73 12.18 24.03
C THR A 257 -14.70 12.12 22.87
N ALA A 258 -15.65 13.06 22.88
CA ALA A 258 -16.63 13.17 21.81
C ALA A 258 -15.87 13.00 20.50
N ARG A 259 -16.28 12.03 19.67
CA ARG A 259 -15.74 11.84 18.32
C ARG A 259 -15.60 13.25 17.76
N PRO A 260 -14.38 13.73 17.44
CA PRO A 260 -14.22 15.11 17.04
C PRO A 260 -15.25 15.35 15.96
N ALA A 261 -16.15 16.32 16.20
CA ALA A 261 -17.12 16.70 15.20
C ALA A 261 -16.32 16.89 13.90
N PRO A 262 -16.80 16.38 12.75
CA PRO A 262 -16.14 16.70 11.49
C PRO A 262 -15.90 18.19 11.54
N ARG A 263 -14.62 18.60 11.44
CA ARG A 263 -14.30 20.03 11.48
C ARG A 263 -15.22 20.62 10.44
N ALA A 264 -16.14 21.50 10.87
CA ALA A 264 -16.74 22.44 9.97
C ALA A 264 -15.57 23.29 9.50
N SER A 265 -14.85 22.82 8.48
CA SER A 265 -14.06 23.72 7.67
C SER A 265 -15.07 24.75 7.21
N ALA A 266 -14.77 26.03 7.39
CA ALA A 266 -15.50 27.05 6.67
C ALA A 266 -15.60 26.57 5.21
N ALA A 267 -16.81 26.53 4.65
CA ALA A 267 -16.94 26.27 3.23
C ALA A 267 -16.54 27.56 2.50
N PRO A 268 -15.73 27.50 1.43
CA PRO A 268 -15.55 28.64 0.56
C PRO A 268 -16.92 29.14 0.05
N ASP A 269 -17.02 30.43 -0.25
CA ASP A 269 -18.25 30.99 -0.82
C ASP A 269 -18.56 30.31 -2.17
N ALA A 270 -19.78 29.78 -2.31
CA ALA A 270 -20.24 29.11 -3.53
C ALA A 270 -20.17 30.03 -4.76
N ALA A 271 -20.23 31.36 -4.57
CA ALA A 271 -20.08 32.34 -5.65
C ALA A 271 -18.71 32.24 -6.36
N LEU A 272 -17.66 31.78 -5.66
CA LEU A 272 -16.33 31.59 -6.25
C LEU A 272 -16.32 30.54 -7.37
N PHE A 273 -17.30 29.63 -7.40
CA PHE A 273 -17.42 28.53 -8.35
C PHE A 273 -18.53 28.77 -9.39
N ALA A 274 -19.07 29.99 -9.48
CA ALA A 274 -20.15 30.31 -10.42
C ALA A 274 -19.76 30.07 -11.88
N GLY A 275 -18.47 30.26 -12.23
CA GLY A 275 -17.94 30.02 -13.57
C GLY A 275 -17.74 28.54 -13.94
N TRP A 276 -17.86 27.61 -12.98
CA TRP A 276 -17.59 26.19 -13.25
C TRP A 276 -18.63 25.61 -14.21
N PRO A 277 -18.23 24.84 -15.25
CA PRO A 277 -19.17 24.23 -16.20
C PRO A 277 -20.08 23.20 -15.52
N ALA A 278 -21.10 22.71 -16.24
CA ALA A 278 -21.96 21.64 -15.72
C ALA A 278 -21.14 20.37 -15.39
N ARG A 279 -20.12 20.09 -16.20
CA ARG A 279 -19.17 19.00 -16.06
C ARG A 279 -17.83 19.41 -16.67
N ALA A 280 -16.74 19.05 -16.00
CA ALA A 280 -15.38 19.15 -16.52
C ALA A 280 -14.62 17.84 -16.24
N GLU A 281 -13.81 17.43 -17.20
CA GLU A 281 -13.00 16.21 -17.18
C GLU A 281 -11.51 16.57 -17.31
N ILE A 282 -10.73 16.24 -16.29
CA ILE A 282 -9.31 16.61 -16.17
C ILE A 282 -8.46 15.34 -16.12
N GLY A 283 -7.49 15.22 -17.03
CA GLY A 283 -6.45 14.20 -16.98
C GLY A 283 -5.10 14.79 -16.57
N VAL A 284 -4.38 14.11 -15.69
CA VAL A 284 -3.00 14.49 -15.34
C VAL A 284 -2.11 13.27 -15.47
N ALA A 285 -1.09 13.36 -16.31
CA ALA A 285 -0.17 12.28 -16.63
C ALA A 285 1.28 12.70 -16.34
N GLY A 286 1.95 11.96 -15.47
CA GLY A 286 3.36 12.16 -15.15
C GLY A 286 4.06 10.88 -14.71
N SER A 287 5.17 11.05 -13.99
CA SER A 287 5.99 9.97 -13.44
C SER A 287 5.78 9.82 -11.93
N ALA A 288 6.09 8.63 -11.43
CA ALA A 288 6.10 8.38 -10.00
C ALA A 288 7.09 9.31 -9.27
N GLY A 289 6.67 9.88 -8.14
CA GLY A 289 7.43 10.88 -7.40
C GLY A 289 7.03 12.33 -7.68
N GLU A 290 6.25 12.58 -8.74
CA GLU A 290 5.78 13.94 -9.11
C GLU A 290 4.48 14.34 -8.40
N ARG A 291 4.05 13.57 -7.40
CA ARG A 291 2.82 13.77 -6.59
C ARG A 291 1.53 14.02 -7.41
N ILE A 292 1.45 13.51 -8.64
CA ILE A 292 0.30 13.66 -9.55
C ILE A 292 -1.04 13.42 -8.84
N ARG A 293 -1.19 12.28 -8.16
CA ARG A 293 -2.42 11.90 -7.44
C ARG A 293 -2.78 12.87 -6.31
N SER A 294 -1.78 13.32 -5.57
CA SER A 294 -1.98 14.26 -4.46
C SER A 294 -2.32 15.65 -4.97
N ALA A 295 -1.72 16.09 -6.07
CA ALA A 295 -2.04 17.36 -6.70
C ALA A 295 -3.50 17.39 -7.17
N VAL A 296 -3.96 16.32 -7.84
CA VAL A 296 -5.36 16.17 -8.23
C VAL A 296 -6.29 16.10 -7.02
N GLY A 297 -5.89 15.37 -5.97
CA GLY A 297 -6.65 15.30 -4.72
C GLY A 297 -6.82 16.67 -4.06
N VAL A 298 -5.78 17.50 -4.02
CA VAL A 298 -5.84 18.87 -3.47
C VAL A 298 -6.82 19.75 -4.25
N ILE A 299 -6.80 19.70 -5.59
CA ILE A 299 -7.77 20.43 -6.41
C ILE A 299 -9.19 19.89 -6.20
N GLY A 300 -9.36 18.57 -6.14
CA GLY A 300 -10.63 17.93 -5.83
C GLY A 300 -11.18 18.38 -4.47
N GLU A 301 -10.34 18.44 -3.43
CA GLU A 301 -10.73 18.93 -2.10
C GLU A 301 -11.20 20.39 -2.12
N ILE A 302 -10.52 21.27 -2.86
CA ILE A 302 -10.95 22.67 -3.04
C ILE A 302 -12.35 22.74 -3.67
N LEU A 303 -12.58 21.95 -4.72
CA LEU A 303 -13.82 21.96 -5.49
C LEU A 303 -14.98 21.32 -4.71
N VAL A 304 -14.72 20.23 -3.97
CA VAL A 304 -15.70 19.62 -3.06
C VAL A 304 -16.06 20.59 -1.93
N ALA A 305 -15.10 21.32 -1.38
CA ALA A 305 -15.37 22.32 -0.36
C ALA A 305 -16.32 23.43 -0.90
N GLY A 306 -16.22 23.74 -2.19
CA GLY A 306 -17.12 24.64 -2.92
C GLY A 306 -18.50 24.08 -3.27
N GLY A 307 -18.80 22.84 -2.90
CA GLY A 307 -20.08 22.18 -3.14
C GLY A 307 -20.20 21.43 -4.48
N LEU A 308 -19.10 21.24 -5.21
CA LEU A 308 -19.09 20.44 -6.44
C LEU A 308 -18.95 18.94 -6.15
N HIS A 309 -19.48 18.10 -7.04
CA HIS A 309 -19.24 16.67 -7.01
C HIS A 309 -17.92 16.37 -7.73
N CYS A 310 -16.99 15.71 -7.04
CA CYS A 310 -15.72 15.27 -7.62
C CYS A 310 -15.58 13.75 -7.57
N ALA A 311 -15.02 13.16 -8.63
CA ALA A 311 -14.61 11.76 -8.66
C ALA A 311 -13.20 11.66 -9.22
N GLN A 312 -12.30 11.04 -8.45
CA GLN A 312 -10.91 10.80 -8.82
C GLN A 312 -10.69 9.32 -9.16
N LEU A 313 -10.00 9.05 -10.27
CA LEU A 313 -9.56 7.71 -10.66
C LEU A 313 -8.06 7.74 -10.99
N ASP A 314 -7.29 6.87 -10.32
CA ASP A 314 -5.85 6.82 -10.46
C ASP A 314 -5.41 5.58 -11.25
N ASP A 315 -4.38 5.72 -12.08
CA ASP A 315 -3.68 4.61 -12.73
C ASP A 315 -2.17 4.73 -12.48
N TYR A 316 -1.62 3.76 -11.78
CA TYR A 316 -0.20 3.66 -11.46
C TYR A 316 0.19 2.19 -11.28
N PRO A 317 1.47 1.83 -11.52
CA PRO A 317 1.95 0.48 -11.27
C PRO A 317 1.79 0.07 -9.80
N ILE A 318 1.63 -1.23 -9.57
CA ILE A 318 1.64 -1.82 -8.21
C ILE A 318 2.89 -1.40 -7.42
N THR A 319 4.00 -1.16 -8.13
CA THR A 319 5.22 -0.60 -7.54
C THR A 319 5.08 0.92 -7.35
N VAL A 320 4.92 1.36 -6.11
CA VAL A 320 4.92 2.79 -5.79
C VAL A 320 6.34 3.36 -5.99
N ARG A 321 6.42 4.61 -6.46
CA ARG A 321 7.68 5.36 -6.74
C ARG A 321 8.47 4.88 -7.96
N LYS A 322 7.88 4.07 -8.85
CA LYS A 322 8.46 3.75 -10.18
C LYS A 322 7.39 3.82 -11.27
N GLY A 323 7.77 4.20 -12.48
CA GLY A 323 6.90 4.20 -13.66
C GLY A 323 5.97 5.41 -13.75
N HIS A 324 4.85 5.24 -14.47
CA HIS A 324 3.86 6.30 -14.69
C HIS A 324 3.02 6.57 -13.44
N SER A 325 2.43 7.76 -13.41
CA SER A 325 1.35 8.12 -12.49
C SER A 325 0.33 8.94 -13.25
N ILE A 326 -0.87 8.39 -13.44
CA ILE A 326 -2.01 9.08 -14.03
C ILE A 326 -3.07 9.28 -12.96
N SER A 327 -3.69 10.46 -12.98
CA SER A 327 -4.84 10.76 -12.13
C SER A 327 -5.87 11.53 -12.95
N ASN A 328 -7.09 11.02 -12.96
CA ASN A 328 -8.23 11.57 -13.65
C ASN A 328 -9.18 12.19 -12.63
N LEU A 329 -9.72 13.37 -12.92
CA LEU A 329 -10.68 14.08 -12.07
C LEU A 329 -11.87 14.50 -12.90
N ILE A 330 -13.06 14.05 -12.47
CA ILE A 330 -14.33 14.51 -13.00
C ILE A 330 -14.93 15.44 -11.97
N VAL A 331 -15.34 16.62 -12.41
CA VAL A 331 -15.98 17.63 -11.57
C VAL A 331 -17.32 17.99 -12.18
N SER A 332 -18.39 17.96 -11.40
CA SER A 332 -19.74 18.26 -11.90
C SER A 332 -20.60 18.96 -10.86
N ARG A 333 -21.57 19.74 -11.35
CA ARG A 333 -22.66 20.29 -10.53
C ARG A 333 -23.69 19.21 -10.15
N ASP A 334 -23.73 18.11 -10.90
CA ASP A 334 -24.63 16.98 -10.67
C ASP A 334 -23.89 15.75 -10.12
N PRO A 335 -24.58 14.82 -9.45
CA PRO A 335 -23.96 13.58 -8.98
C PRO A 335 -23.29 12.76 -10.10
N ILE A 336 -22.02 12.42 -9.91
CA ILE A 336 -21.23 11.63 -10.85
C ILE A 336 -21.56 10.14 -10.68
N ARG A 337 -22.06 9.50 -11.74
CA ARG A 337 -22.43 8.06 -11.76
C ARG A 337 -21.44 7.16 -12.49
N TYR A 338 -20.44 7.73 -13.16
CA TYR A 338 -19.40 7.01 -13.88
C TYR A 338 -18.07 7.78 -13.77
N THR A 339 -17.00 7.09 -13.40
CA THR A 339 -15.69 7.68 -13.04
C THR A 339 -14.66 7.63 -14.16
N GLY A 340 -14.97 6.99 -15.28
CA GLY A 340 -14.11 7.01 -16.46
C GLY A 340 -14.23 8.34 -17.20
N LEU A 341 -13.09 8.85 -17.65
CA LEU A 341 -13.06 9.97 -18.60
C LEU A 341 -13.63 9.51 -19.95
N ARG A 342 -14.37 10.39 -20.60
CA ARG A 342 -14.85 10.22 -21.97
C ARG A 342 -13.88 10.93 -22.91
N GLU A 343 -13.74 12.23 -22.71
CA GLU A 343 -12.94 13.16 -23.51
C GLU A 343 -12.51 14.29 -22.56
N PRO A 344 -11.25 14.35 -22.12
CA PRO A 344 -10.85 15.37 -21.15
C PRO A 344 -10.85 16.76 -21.78
N ASP A 345 -11.46 17.71 -21.08
CA ASP A 345 -11.43 19.14 -21.40
C ASP A 345 -10.06 19.77 -21.09
N LEU A 346 -9.36 19.21 -20.09
CA LEU A 346 -8.00 19.60 -19.70
C LEU A 346 -7.13 18.35 -19.55
N LEU A 347 -6.01 18.31 -20.26
CA LEU A 347 -4.99 17.28 -20.11
C LEU A 347 -3.63 17.90 -19.77
N ILE A 348 -3.04 17.45 -18.68
CA ILE A 348 -1.69 17.86 -18.25
C ILE A 348 -0.72 16.71 -18.47
N ILE A 349 0.38 16.97 -19.19
CA ILE A 349 1.41 15.97 -19.50
C ILE A 349 2.76 16.48 -19.00
N GLN A 350 3.21 15.94 -17.87
CA GLN A 350 4.41 16.41 -17.18
C GLN A 350 5.68 15.63 -17.59
N SER A 351 5.56 14.36 -18.01
CA SER A 351 6.71 13.50 -18.26
C SER A 351 6.49 12.52 -19.42
N ASP A 352 7.60 11.94 -19.92
CA ASP A 352 7.57 10.89 -20.93
C ASP A 352 6.86 9.62 -20.45
N ASP A 353 6.98 9.25 -19.18
CA ASP A 353 6.25 8.08 -18.65
C ASP A 353 4.74 8.30 -18.69
N GLY A 354 4.31 9.50 -18.29
CA GLY A 354 2.91 9.91 -18.36
C GLY A 354 2.40 9.92 -19.79
N LEU A 355 3.16 10.53 -20.71
CA LEU A 355 2.83 10.58 -22.13
C LEU A 355 2.73 9.19 -22.75
N ARG A 356 3.71 8.31 -22.50
CA ARG A 356 3.72 6.93 -23.00
C ARG A 356 2.51 6.15 -22.51
N ARG A 357 2.14 6.30 -21.24
CA ARG A 357 0.99 5.60 -20.67
C ARG A 357 -0.34 6.15 -21.21
N TRP A 358 -0.44 7.47 -21.39
CA TRP A 358 -1.63 8.11 -21.93
C TRP A 358 -1.85 7.77 -23.41
N GLY A 359 -0.79 7.90 -24.22
CA GLY A 359 -0.77 7.53 -25.63
C GLY A 359 -1.54 8.48 -26.54
N ALA A 360 -2.80 8.19 -26.80
CA ALA A 360 -3.56 8.78 -27.90
C ALA A 360 -4.02 10.22 -27.61
N LEU A 361 -3.38 11.20 -28.25
CA LEU A 361 -3.81 12.61 -28.21
C LEU A 361 -4.67 13.02 -29.41
N GLN A 362 -4.75 12.16 -30.43
CA GLN A 362 -5.50 12.42 -31.68
C GLN A 362 -7.01 12.41 -31.48
N SER A 363 -7.50 11.74 -30.44
CA SER A 363 -8.92 11.63 -30.09
C SER A 363 -9.40 12.72 -29.14
N LEU A 364 -8.54 13.69 -28.79
CA LEU A 364 -8.95 14.79 -27.92
C LEU A 364 -9.90 15.75 -28.66
N PRO A 365 -10.85 16.40 -27.95
CA PRO A 365 -11.66 17.46 -28.52
C PRO A 365 -10.82 18.65 -29.00
N GLN A 366 -11.30 19.39 -30.00
CA GLN A 366 -10.60 20.57 -30.53
C GLN A 366 -10.55 21.72 -29.52
N ASP A 367 -11.57 21.84 -28.68
CA ASP A 367 -11.70 22.83 -27.62
C ASP A 367 -11.01 22.43 -26.31
N ALA A 368 -10.48 21.20 -26.21
CA ALA A 368 -9.69 20.78 -25.07
C ALA A 368 -8.35 21.54 -24.99
N LEU A 369 -7.87 21.72 -23.76
CA LEU A 369 -6.56 22.30 -23.46
C LEU A 369 -5.57 21.20 -23.06
N VAL A 370 -4.43 21.13 -23.74
CA VAL A 370 -3.29 20.30 -23.34
C VAL A 370 -2.18 21.21 -22.79
N ILE A 371 -1.84 21.06 -21.51
CA ILE A 371 -0.65 21.69 -20.92
C ILE A 371 0.45 20.64 -20.84
N ALA A 372 1.56 20.87 -21.52
CA ALA A 372 2.68 19.93 -21.56
C ALA A 372 4.01 20.58 -21.19
N ALA A 373 4.93 19.78 -20.64
CA ALA A 373 6.33 20.20 -20.53
C ALA A 373 6.88 20.55 -21.92
N ASP A 374 7.59 21.68 -22.01
CA ASP A 374 8.15 22.21 -23.26
C ASP A 374 9.09 21.22 -23.96
N GLU A 375 9.85 20.48 -23.17
CA GLU A 375 10.84 19.48 -23.59
C GLU A 375 10.24 18.14 -24.09
N LEU A 376 8.91 17.94 -24.02
CA LEU A 376 8.25 16.72 -24.51
C LEU A 376 7.94 16.76 -26.00
N THR A 377 8.20 15.65 -26.70
CA THR A 377 7.73 15.47 -28.08
C THR A 377 6.32 14.88 -28.06
N LEU A 378 5.32 15.71 -28.40
CA LEU A 378 3.92 15.29 -28.38
C LEU A 378 3.50 14.69 -29.72
N PRO A 379 2.73 13.58 -29.74
CA PRO A 379 1.99 13.15 -30.92
C PRO A 379 1.04 14.26 -31.43
N PRO A 380 0.64 14.22 -32.71
CA PRO A 380 -0.36 15.14 -33.26
C PRO A 380 -1.67 15.13 -32.44
N THR A 381 -2.24 16.31 -32.23
CA THR A 381 -3.51 16.49 -31.51
C THR A 381 -4.30 17.66 -32.11
N PRO A 382 -5.63 17.60 -32.17
CA PRO A 382 -6.46 18.74 -32.57
C PRO A 382 -6.68 19.74 -31.43
N ALA A 383 -6.35 19.38 -30.19
CA ALA A 383 -6.54 20.21 -29.01
C ALA A 383 -5.59 21.43 -28.98
N ARG A 384 -5.97 22.47 -28.23
CA ARG A 384 -5.09 23.62 -27.99
C ARG A 384 -3.93 23.20 -27.09
N VAL A 385 -2.69 23.37 -27.56
CA VAL A 385 -1.49 23.00 -26.79
C VAL A 385 -0.82 24.23 -26.20
N GLU A 386 -0.57 24.22 -24.90
CA GLU A 386 0.28 25.16 -24.17
C GLU A 386 1.52 24.44 -23.65
N ARG A 387 2.70 24.92 -24.03
CA ARG A 387 3.99 24.34 -23.62
C ARG A 387 4.64 25.21 -22.56
N LEU A 388 5.05 24.59 -21.45
CA LEU A 388 5.61 25.31 -20.31
C LEU A 388 6.99 24.77 -19.90
N PRO A 389 7.97 25.64 -19.63
CA PRO A 389 9.24 25.24 -19.05
C PRO A 389 9.02 24.83 -17.60
N LEU A 390 9.22 23.54 -17.28
CA LEU A 390 8.95 23.04 -15.94
C LEU A 390 10.05 23.37 -14.93
N ARG A 391 11.30 23.56 -15.38
CA ARG A 391 12.45 23.82 -14.48
C ARG A 391 12.33 25.11 -13.67
N PRO A 392 11.91 26.26 -14.26
CA PRO A 392 11.65 27.47 -13.47
C PRO A 392 10.57 27.26 -12.41
N ILE A 393 9.45 26.62 -12.77
CA ILE A 393 8.35 26.32 -11.84
C ILE A 393 8.84 25.42 -10.70
N ALA A 394 9.56 24.35 -11.03
CA ALA A 394 10.15 23.43 -10.06
C ALA A 394 11.12 24.10 -9.09
N THR A 395 11.82 25.16 -9.53
CA THR A 395 12.73 25.93 -8.67
C THR A 395 11.96 26.74 -7.63
N GLN A 396 10.76 27.21 -7.96
CA GLN A 396 9.90 27.97 -7.05
C GLN A 396 9.18 27.06 -6.04
N VAL A 397 8.69 25.89 -6.46
CA VAL A 397 7.74 25.08 -5.66
C VAL A 397 8.22 23.67 -5.32
N GLN A 398 9.45 23.32 -5.68
CA GLN A 398 10.01 21.96 -5.71
C GLN A 398 9.38 21.11 -6.82
N ARG A 399 10.21 20.23 -7.42
CA ARG A 399 9.83 19.38 -8.56
C ARG A 399 8.54 18.58 -8.30
N GLU A 400 8.36 18.09 -7.10
CA GLU A 400 7.22 17.26 -6.71
C GLU A 400 5.89 18.01 -6.59
N ASN A 401 5.87 19.35 -6.59
CA ASN A 401 4.62 20.12 -6.54
C ASN A 401 4.26 20.81 -7.87
N VAL A 402 5.05 20.58 -8.94
CA VAL A 402 4.81 21.15 -10.28
C VAL A 402 3.43 20.77 -10.81
N ALA A 403 2.98 19.53 -10.59
CA ALA A 403 1.67 19.06 -11.03
C ALA A 403 0.52 19.93 -10.48
N LEU A 404 0.62 20.38 -9.24
CA LEU A 404 -0.40 21.23 -8.61
C LEU A 404 -0.39 22.65 -9.20
N ALA A 405 0.79 23.18 -9.53
CA ALA A 405 0.91 24.46 -10.23
C ALA A 405 0.30 24.40 -11.64
N LEU A 406 0.59 23.34 -12.40
CA LEU A 406 0.03 23.13 -13.74
C LEU A 406 -1.49 22.96 -13.70
N LEU A 407 -2.02 22.26 -12.69
CA LEU A 407 -3.45 22.12 -12.47
C LEU A 407 -4.12 23.46 -12.16
N ALA A 408 -3.55 24.26 -11.26
CA ALA A 408 -4.08 25.57 -10.92
C ALA A 408 -4.13 26.48 -12.17
N ARG A 409 -3.05 26.48 -12.96
CA ARG A 409 -2.99 27.20 -14.24
C ARG A 409 -4.06 26.71 -15.22
N GLY A 410 -4.20 25.39 -15.38
CA GLY A 410 -5.13 24.79 -16.32
C GLY A 410 -6.60 25.12 -16.01
N VAL A 411 -6.99 25.08 -14.73
CA VAL A 411 -8.34 25.47 -14.29
C VAL A 411 -8.66 26.91 -14.67
N VAL A 412 -7.71 27.83 -14.50
CA VAL A 412 -7.87 29.25 -14.85
C VAL A 412 -7.83 29.46 -16.36
N ALA A 413 -6.93 28.78 -17.08
CA ALA A 413 -6.76 28.89 -18.53
C ALA A 413 -7.95 28.31 -19.32
N CYS A 414 -8.74 27.43 -18.72
CA CYS A 414 -10.02 26.96 -19.24
C CYS A 414 -11.19 27.91 -18.90
N GLY A 415 -10.97 28.94 -18.07
CA GLY A 415 -11.99 29.91 -17.68
C GLY A 415 -13.01 29.39 -16.66
N TRP A 416 -12.75 28.26 -16.01
CA TRP A 416 -13.69 27.65 -15.05
C TRP A 416 -13.75 28.39 -13.72
N MET A 417 -12.64 29.04 -13.33
CA MET A 417 -12.52 29.89 -12.15
C MET A 417 -11.49 31.00 -12.41
N THR A 418 -11.61 32.12 -11.70
CA THR A 418 -10.55 33.15 -11.71
C THR A 418 -9.40 32.74 -10.79
N ALA A 419 -8.22 33.35 -10.98
CA ALA A 419 -7.06 33.13 -10.12
C ALA A 419 -7.36 33.49 -8.65
N GLU A 420 -8.04 34.61 -8.43
CA GLU A 420 -8.45 35.10 -7.11
C GLU A 420 -9.44 34.13 -6.46
N ALA A 421 -10.40 33.61 -7.24
CA ALA A 421 -11.41 32.67 -6.74
C ALA A 421 -10.79 31.33 -6.33
N LEU A 422 -9.91 30.77 -7.17
CA LEU A 422 -9.19 29.54 -6.85
C LEU A 422 -8.31 29.73 -5.61
N ARG A 423 -7.61 30.86 -5.52
CA ARG A 423 -6.71 31.15 -4.38
C ARG A 423 -7.47 31.35 -3.07
N ALA A 424 -8.60 32.04 -3.10
CA ALA A 424 -9.47 32.23 -1.93
C ALA A 424 -10.09 30.90 -1.46
N ALA A 425 -10.53 30.06 -2.38
CA ALA A 425 -11.06 28.73 -2.05
C ALA A 425 -9.97 27.82 -1.45
N ALA A 426 -8.76 27.86 -1.99
CA ALA A 426 -7.62 27.11 -1.50
C ALA A 426 -7.21 27.48 -0.06
N ASP A 427 -7.28 28.76 0.31
CA ASP A 427 -6.93 29.21 1.67
C ASP A 427 -7.79 28.57 2.76
N VAL A 428 -9.05 28.31 2.41
CA VAL A 428 -10.08 27.78 3.27
C VAL A 428 -10.08 26.24 3.27
N ALA A 429 -9.98 25.64 2.07
CA ALA A 429 -10.08 24.19 1.89
C ALA A 429 -8.79 23.45 2.29
N ILE A 430 -7.63 24.04 2.04
CA ILE A 430 -6.34 23.35 2.27
C ILE A 430 -5.91 23.51 3.74
N GLY A 431 -5.86 22.38 4.44
CA GLY A 431 -5.33 22.29 5.80
C GLY A 431 -4.11 21.36 5.93
N GLY A 432 -3.65 21.20 7.17
CA GLY A 432 -2.66 20.19 7.52
C GLY A 432 -1.21 20.52 7.19
N LYS A 433 -0.35 19.51 7.30
CA LYS A 433 1.12 19.64 7.27
C LYS A 433 1.67 20.25 5.96
N PHE A 434 0.97 20.06 4.85
CA PHE A 434 1.43 20.48 3.53
C PHE A 434 0.78 21.78 3.02
N ARG A 435 -0.02 22.46 3.86
CA ARG A 435 -0.76 23.67 3.47
C ARG A 435 0.12 24.69 2.74
N ASP A 436 1.22 25.11 3.35
CA ASP A 436 2.05 26.18 2.78
C ASP A 436 2.74 25.75 1.48
N ALA A 437 3.10 24.47 1.36
CA ALA A 437 3.67 23.95 0.12
C ALA A 437 2.64 23.91 -1.01
N ASN A 438 1.41 23.50 -0.70
CA ASN A 438 0.31 23.44 -1.66
C ASN A 438 -0.11 24.85 -2.10
N LEU A 439 -0.23 25.81 -1.18
CA LEU A 439 -0.58 27.19 -1.52
C LEU A 439 0.50 27.85 -2.39
N ARG A 440 1.79 27.66 -2.06
CA ARG A 440 2.88 28.14 -2.92
C ARG A 440 2.84 27.53 -4.32
N ALA A 441 2.47 26.25 -4.43
CA ALA A 441 2.30 25.59 -5.74
C ALA A 441 1.16 26.20 -6.54
N ILE A 442 0.02 26.47 -5.90
CA ILE A 442 -1.11 27.16 -6.53
C ILE A 442 -0.68 28.56 -6.97
N ASP A 443 -0.07 29.36 -6.09
CA ASP A 443 0.41 30.72 -6.39
C ASP A 443 1.35 30.75 -7.60
N ALA A 444 2.28 29.80 -7.71
CA ALA A 444 3.18 29.71 -8.86
C ALA A 444 2.48 29.33 -10.17
N GLY A 445 1.35 28.61 -10.11
CA GLY A 445 0.53 28.30 -11.28
C GLY A 445 -0.33 29.47 -11.76
N LEU A 446 -0.62 30.42 -10.86
CA LEU A 446 -1.43 31.60 -11.12
C LEU A 446 -0.63 32.81 -11.66
N GLN A 447 0.70 32.73 -11.63
CA GLN A 447 1.62 33.66 -12.27
C GLN A 447 1.84 33.27 -13.75
#